data_AF-A0A0F1AKQ3-F1
#
_entry.id   AF-A0A0F1AKQ3-F1
#
_cell.length_a   1.000
_cell.length_b   1.000
_cell.length_c   1.000
_cell.angle_alpha   90.00
_cell.angle_beta   90.00
_cell.angle_gamma   90.00
#
_symmetry.space_group_name_H-M   'P 1'
#
loop_
_entity.id
_entity.type
_entity.pdbx_description
1 polymer ?
#
loop_
_entity_poly.entity_id
_entity_poly.type
_entity_poly.pdbx_seq_one_letter_code
_entity_poly.pdbx_strand_id
1 'polypeptide(L)'
;MHMLDTNIVSHLVRQHPGVIKQYSRTPTEKMCISSVTEAELLYGIAKKQSDTLQKTILEFLKTITICDWDSEAAATYGELRAEMEKRGKVMGDLDQLIAAHAISRGTTIVTNDHAFRMVQELAVEDWTTAS
;
A
#
# COMPACT_ATOMS: atom_id res chain seq x y z
N MET A 1 10.53 5.35 5.88
CA MET A 1 10.18 4.76 4.58
C MET A 1 8.66 4.71 4.52
N HIS A 2 8.05 5.01 3.38
CA HIS A 2 6.60 4.99 3.19
C HIS A 2 6.19 3.85 2.27
N MET A 3 5.33 2.95 2.73
CA MET A 3 4.73 1.92 1.89
C MET A 3 3.37 2.41 1.38
N LEU A 4 3.24 2.58 0.07
CA LEU A 4 1.99 3.03 -0.55
C LEU A 4 1.07 1.83 -0.77
N ASP A 5 -0.18 1.94 -0.31
CA ASP A 5 -1.21 0.93 -0.60
C ASP A 5 -1.78 1.09 -2.01
N THR A 6 -2.63 0.13 -2.40
CA THR A 6 -3.26 0.11 -3.72
C THR A 6 -4.16 1.32 -3.96
N ASN A 7 -4.84 1.82 -2.93
CA ASN A 7 -5.73 2.98 -3.05
C ASN A 7 -4.95 4.26 -3.34
N ILE A 8 -3.82 4.49 -2.65
CA ILE A 8 -2.99 5.67 -2.85
C ILE A 8 -2.31 5.66 -4.21
N VAL A 9 -1.85 4.51 -4.69
CA VAL A 9 -1.38 4.41 -6.09
C VAL A 9 -2.51 4.72 -7.08
N SER A 10 -3.73 4.25 -6.79
CA SER A 10 -4.92 4.57 -7.60
C SER A 10 -5.22 6.08 -7.63
N HIS A 11 -5.05 6.77 -6.51
CA HIS A 11 -5.20 8.24 -6.43
C HIS A 11 -4.09 8.98 -7.17
N LEU A 12 -2.85 8.49 -7.09
CA LEU A 12 -1.72 9.05 -7.85
C LEU A 12 -1.98 8.99 -9.35
N VAL A 13 -2.45 7.84 -9.87
CA VAL A 13 -2.79 7.67 -11.28
C VAL A 13 -3.96 8.56 -11.72
N ARG A 14 -4.94 8.79 -10.83
CA ARG A 14 -6.04 9.73 -11.05
C ARG A 14 -5.68 11.20 -10.84
N GLN A 15 -4.40 11.49 -10.57
CA GLN A 15 -3.88 12.84 -10.33
C GLN A 15 -4.54 13.56 -9.15
N HIS A 16 -4.83 12.85 -8.06
CA HIS A 16 -5.37 13.48 -6.86
C HIS A 16 -4.39 14.55 -6.33
N PRO A 17 -4.80 15.83 -6.20
CA PRO A 17 -3.87 16.93 -5.92
C PRO A 17 -3.05 16.76 -4.64
N GLY A 18 -3.68 16.32 -3.55
CA GLY A 18 -2.98 16.07 -2.28
C GLY A 18 -1.94 14.96 -2.38
N VAL A 19 -2.26 13.89 -3.12
CA VAL A 19 -1.36 12.73 -3.29
C VAL A 19 -0.20 13.11 -4.20
N ILE A 20 -0.44 13.80 -5.33
CA ILE A 20 0.64 14.32 -6.18
C ILE A 20 1.58 15.23 -5.39
N LYS A 21 1.01 16.14 -4.57
CA LYS A 21 1.79 17.10 -3.78
C LYS A 21 2.73 16.38 -2.81
N GLN A 22 2.24 15.37 -2.08
CA GLN A 22 3.07 14.61 -1.14
C GLN A 22 4.06 13.69 -1.86
N TYR A 23 3.61 13.01 -2.92
CA TYR A 23 4.46 12.17 -3.76
C TYR A 23 5.65 12.96 -4.34
N SER A 24 5.40 14.16 -4.85
CA SER A 24 6.45 15.02 -5.43
C SER A 24 7.43 15.60 -4.40
N ARG A 25 7.04 15.64 -3.11
CA ARG A 25 7.88 16.12 -2.01
C ARG A 25 8.66 15.00 -1.33
N THR A 26 8.23 13.76 -1.53
CA THR A 26 8.85 12.58 -0.93
C THR A 26 9.82 11.99 -1.94
N PRO A 27 11.11 11.85 -1.62
CA PRO A 27 12.05 11.21 -2.52
C PRO A 27 11.64 9.76 -2.82
N THR A 28 11.78 9.32 -4.07
CA THR A 28 11.35 7.98 -4.51
C THR A 28 12.03 6.86 -3.74
N GLU A 29 13.29 7.04 -3.35
CA GLU A 29 14.05 6.11 -2.50
C GLU A 29 13.50 5.98 -1.07
N LYS A 30 12.60 6.88 -0.66
CA LYS A 30 11.87 6.81 0.62
C LYS A 30 10.47 6.23 0.48
N MET A 31 10.11 5.73 -0.70
CA MET A 31 8.81 5.16 -1.01
C MET A 31 8.95 3.74 -1.55
N CYS A 32 8.03 2.87 -1.18
CA CYS A 32 7.92 1.52 -1.72
C CYS A 32 6.46 1.10 -1.83
N ILE A 33 6.20 -0.02 -2.50
CA ILE A 33 4.93 -0.75 -2.44
C ILE A 33 5.20 -2.19 -2.02
N SER A 34 4.21 -2.88 -1.46
CA SER A 34 4.29 -4.34 -1.32
C SER A 34 4.12 -5.01 -2.70
N SER A 35 4.75 -6.17 -2.90
CA SER A 35 4.42 -7.07 -4.01
C SER A 35 2.94 -7.48 -4.06
N VAL A 36 2.21 -7.45 -2.92
CA VAL A 36 0.75 -7.65 -2.87
C VAL A 36 0.03 -6.49 -3.57
N THR A 37 0.43 -5.26 -3.31
CA THR A 37 -0.06 -4.07 -4.02
C THR A 37 0.27 -4.13 -5.51
N GLU A 38 1.49 -4.56 -5.88
CA GLU A 38 1.84 -4.78 -7.28
C GLU A 38 0.87 -5.78 -7.95
N ALA A 39 0.58 -6.91 -7.28
CA ALA A 39 -0.35 -7.91 -7.79
C ALA A 39 -1.76 -7.34 -8.01
N GLU A 40 -2.27 -6.51 -7.10
CA GLU A 40 -3.56 -5.83 -7.26
C GLU A 40 -3.57 -4.86 -8.45
N LEU A 41 -2.49 -4.10 -8.65
CA LEU A 41 -2.36 -3.17 -9.77
C LEU A 41 -2.33 -3.92 -11.12
N LEU A 42 -1.56 -5.01 -11.20
CA LEU A 42 -1.49 -5.87 -12.39
C LEU A 42 -2.83 -6.56 -12.69
N TYR A 43 -3.54 -7.03 -11.65
CA TYR A 43 -4.91 -7.52 -11.80
C TYR A 43 -5.85 -6.44 -12.34
N GLY A 44 -5.75 -5.21 -11.84
CA GLY A 44 -6.54 -4.07 -12.30
C GLY A 44 -6.32 -3.77 -13.79
N ILE A 45 -5.07 -3.84 -14.26
CA ILE A 45 -4.72 -3.71 -15.69
C ILE A 45 -5.39 -4.81 -16.50
N ALA A 46 -5.20 -6.08 -16.11
CA ALA A 46 -5.74 -7.23 -16.82
C ALA A 46 -7.27 -7.19 -16.94
N LYS A 47 -7.94 -6.65 -15.91
CA LYS A 47 -9.41 -6.52 -15.88
C LYS A 47 -9.95 -5.38 -16.75
N LYS A 48 -9.29 -4.22 -16.78
CA LYS A 48 -9.83 -3.00 -17.42
C LYS A 48 -9.54 -2.86 -18.92
N GLN A 49 -8.58 -3.61 -19.47
CA GLN A 49 -8.20 -3.57 -20.90
C GLN A 49 -8.03 -2.14 -21.45
N SER A 50 -7.39 -1.26 -20.68
CA SER A 50 -7.15 0.14 -21.05
C SER A 50 -5.66 0.37 -21.26
N ASP A 51 -5.25 0.65 -22.49
CA ASP A 51 -3.84 0.87 -22.86
C ASP A 51 -3.21 2.04 -22.08
N THR A 52 -3.97 3.12 -21.88
CA THR A 52 -3.51 4.29 -21.12
C THR A 52 -3.24 3.95 -19.65
N LEU A 53 -4.17 3.22 -19.02
CA LEU A 53 -4.00 2.79 -17.62
C LEU A 53 -2.82 1.82 -17.49
N GLN A 54 -2.72 0.86 -18.40
CA GLN A 54 -1.62 -0.10 -18.46
C GLN A 54 -0.28 0.61 -18.55
N LYS A 55 -0.12 1.52 -19.50
CA LYS A 55 1.13 2.28 -19.68
C LYS A 55 1.50 3.04 -18.41
N THR A 56 0.54 3.75 -17.81
CA THR A 56 0.77 4.56 -16.61
C THR A 56 1.22 3.72 -15.42
N ILE A 57 0.55 2.59 -15.16
CA ILE A 57 0.90 1.69 -14.05
C ILE A 57 2.26 1.03 -14.29
N LEU A 58 2.53 0.56 -15.51
CA LEU A 58 3.82 -0.08 -15.82
C LEU A 58 4.98 0.92 -15.77
N GLU A 59 4.77 2.19 -16.11
CA GLU A 59 5.77 3.25 -15.91
C GLU A 59 5.99 3.54 -14.43
N PHE A 60 4.93 3.61 -13.61
CA PHE A 60 5.04 3.75 -12.17
C PHE A 60 5.85 2.61 -11.52
N LEU A 61 5.52 1.35 -11.85
CA LEU A 61 6.19 0.16 -11.30
C LEU A 61 7.70 0.12 -11.62
N LYS A 62 8.14 0.73 -12.72
CA LYS A 62 9.58 0.83 -13.05
C LYS A 62 10.34 1.81 -12.17
N THR A 63 9.64 2.73 -11.51
CA THR A 63 10.26 3.83 -10.74
C THR A 63 10.21 3.61 -9.24
N ILE A 64 9.23 2.85 -8.74
CA ILE A 64 9.02 2.62 -7.32
C ILE A 64 9.78 1.37 -6.85
N THR A 65 10.24 1.37 -5.60
CA THR A 65 10.75 0.14 -4.98
C THR A 65 9.60 -0.81 -4.67
N ILE A 66 9.70 -2.06 -5.12
CA ILE A 66 8.77 -3.13 -4.78
C ILE A 66 9.42 -3.99 -3.70
N CYS A 67 8.76 -4.13 -2.56
CA CYS A 67 9.21 -5.00 -1.49
C CYS A 67 8.66 -6.41 -1.70
N ASP A 68 9.55 -7.39 -1.75
CA ASP A 68 9.19 -8.81 -1.84
C ASP A 68 8.54 -9.29 -0.54
N TRP A 69 7.51 -10.13 -0.68
CA TRP A 69 6.91 -10.83 0.45
C TRP A 69 7.84 -11.96 0.91
N ASP A 70 8.43 -11.82 2.09
CA ASP A 70 9.37 -12.77 2.66
C ASP A 70 8.83 -13.46 3.92
N SER A 71 9.67 -14.29 4.55
CA SER A 71 9.30 -15.03 5.75
C SER A 71 9.06 -14.13 6.97
N GLU A 72 9.66 -12.94 7.02
CA GLU A 72 9.45 -11.99 8.12
C GLU A 72 8.07 -11.33 8.01
N ALA A 73 7.67 -10.94 6.79
CA ALA A 73 6.31 -10.49 6.51
C ALA A 73 5.28 -11.59 6.82
N ALA A 74 5.58 -12.85 6.46
CA ALA A 74 4.70 -13.99 6.74
C ALA A 74 4.52 -14.26 8.25
N ALA A 75 5.60 -14.18 9.04
CA ALA A 75 5.53 -14.34 10.50
C ALA A 75 4.69 -13.21 11.13
N THR A 76 4.96 -11.97 10.74
CA THR A 76 4.23 -10.77 11.19
C THR A 76 2.74 -10.88 10.87
N TYR A 77 2.38 -11.39 9.69
CA TYR A 77 1.00 -11.63 9.31
C TYR A 77 0.29 -12.64 10.22
N GLY A 78 0.95 -13.73 10.57
CA GLY A 78 0.36 -14.75 11.45
C GLY A 78 -0.02 -14.19 12.82
N GLU A 79 0.87 -13.39 13.40
CA GLU A 79 0.63 -12.71 14.68
C GLU A 79 -0.47 -11.65 14.56
N LEU A 80 -0.38 -10.79 13.54
CA LEU A 80 -1.37 -9.74 13.29
C LEU A 80 -2.77 -10.33 13.09
N ARG A 81 -2.92 -11.36 12.26
CA ARG A 81 -4.21 -12.01 11.98
C ARG A 81 -4.85 -12.55 13.25
N ALA A 82 -4.07 -13.28 14.05
CA ALA A 82 -4.56 -13.86 15.30
C ALA A 82 -4.98 -12.77 16.31
N GLU A 83 -4.23 -11.66 16.38
CA GLU A 83 -4.54 -10.52 17.24
C GLU A 83 -5.84 -9.81 16.83
N MET A 84 -6.01 -9.57 15.53
CA MET A 84 -7.21 -8.93 14.98
C MET A 84 -8.46 -9.79 15.16
N GLU A 85 -8.36 -11.10 14.92
CA GLU A 85 -9.46 -12.05 15.15
C GLU A 85 -9.88 -12.08 16.62
N LYS A 86 -8.91 -12.14 17.55
CA LYS A 86 -9.18 -12.08 18.99
C LYS A 86 -9.92 -10.81 19.40
N ARG A 87 -9.68 -9.69 18.69
CA ARG A 87 -10.32 -8.39 18.93
C ARG A 87 -11.64 -8.22 18.17
N GLY A 88 -12.08 -9.20 17.38
CA GLY A 88 -13.29 -9.13 16.58
C GLY A 88 -13.23 -8.08 15.46
N LYS A 89 -12.03 -7.72 14.99
CA LYS A 89 -11.85 -6.73 13.91
C LYS A 89 -11.81 -7.43 12.55
N VAL A 90 -12.49 -6.84 11.57
CA VAL A 90 -12.55 -7.36 10.20
C VAL A 90 -11.85 -6.37 9.27
N MET A 91 -10.79 -6.82 8.61
CA MET A 91 -10.04 -6.10 7.58
C MET A 91 -9.89 -7.03 6.37
N GLY A 92 -9.83 -6.49 5.15
CA GLY A 92 -9.67 -7.30 3.95
C GLY A 92 -8.40 -8.15 4.00
N ASP A 93 -8.44 -9.35 3.42
CA ASP A 93 -7.30 -10.28 3.54
C ASP A 93 -6.02 -9.73 2.89
N LEU A 94 -6.14 -9.04 1.73
CA LEU A 94 -5.00 -8.38 1.09
C LEU A 94 -4.52 -7.17 1.88
N ASP A 95 -5.44 -6.38 2.45
CA ASP A 95 -5.09 -5.24 3.30
C ASP A 95 -4.32 -5.69 4.54
N GLN A 96 -4.71 -6.82 5.15
CA GLN A 96 -3.99 -7.40 6.28
C GLN A 96 -2.59 -7.88 5.90
N LEU A 97 -2.41 -8.44 4.70
CA LEU A 97 -1.07 -8.76 4.19
C LEU A 97 -0.25 -7.48 4.05
N ILE A 98 -0.78 -6.45 3.39
CA ILE A 98 -0.09 -5.16 3.20
C ILE A 98 0.27 -4.53 4.57
N ALA A 99 -0.64 -4.55 5.53
CA ALA A 99 -0.40 -4.05 6.89
C ALA A 99 0.73 -4.82 7.59
N ALA A 100 0.69 -6.16 7.53
CA ALA A 100 1.76 -7.00 8.10
C ALA A 100 3.11 -6.75 7.43
N HIS A 101 3.13 -6.55 6.11
CA HIS A 101 4.36 -6.24 5.39
C HIS A 101 4.91 -4.87 5.77
N ALA A 102 4.04 -3.88 5.95
CA ALA A 102 4.46 -2.56 6.40
C ALA A 102 5.08 -2.60 7.81
N ILE A 103 4.50 -3.41 8.71
CA ILE A 103 5.02 -3.65 10.07
C ILE A 103 6.38 -4.34 10.01
N SER A 104 6.50 -5.44 9.25
CA SER A 104 7.75 -6.22 9.18
C SER A 104 8.92 -5.39 8.63
N ARG A 105 8.63 -4.43 7.75
CA ARG A 105 9.61 -3.51 7.16
C ARG A 105 9.82 -2.23 7.97
N GLY A 106 9.10 -2.03 9.07
CA GLY A 106 9.16 -0.80 9.88
C GLY A 106 8.80 0.46 9.09
N THR A 107 7.84 0.35 8.17
CA THR A 107 7.41 1.45 7.29
C THR A 107 6.12 2.10 7.77
N THR A 108 5.94 3.37 7.41
CA THR A 108 4.64 4.03 7.52
C THR A 108 3.79 3.61 6.33
N ILE A 109 2.61 3.03 6.57
CA ILE A 109 1.65 2.80 5.49
C ILE A 109 1.01 4.13 5.10
N VAL A 110 0.96 4.41 3.80
CA VAL A 110 0.22 5.53 3.24
C VAL A 110 -1.05 4.95 2.62
N THR A 111 -2.20 5.33 3.18
CA THR A 111 -3.51 4.82 2.78
C THR A 111 -4.59 5.85 3.12
N ASN A 112 -5.68 5.85 2.35
CA ASN A 112 -6.91 6.57 2.71
C ASN A 112 -7.98 5.63 3.31
N ASP A 113 -7.65 4.35 3.54
CA ASP A 113 -8.54 3.39 4.16
C ASP A 113 -8.39 3.41 5.69
N HIS A 114 -9.48 3.72 6.38
CA HIS A 114 -9.54 3.76 7.83
C HIS A 114 -9.34 2.38 8.48
N ALA A 115 -9.51 1.28 7.74
CA ALA A 115 -9.29 -0.07 8.25
C ALA A 115 -7.86 -0.26 8.78
N PHE A 116 -6.86 0.35 8.16
CA PHE A 116 -5.45 0.26 8.61
C PHE A 116 -5.23 0.89 9.99
N ARG A 117 -6.04 1.88 10.39
CA ARG A 117 -5.97 2.48 11.74
C ARG A 117 -6.43 1.53 12.85
N MET A 118 -7.03 0.40 12.49
CA MET A 118 -7.37 -0.63 13.46
C MET A 118 -6.15 -1.40 13.99
N VAL A 119 -5.03 -1.35 13.26
CA VAL A 119 -3.78 -2.03 13.60
C VAL A 119 -2.95 -1.10 14.48
N GLN A 120 -2.74 -1.46 15.75
CA GLN A 120 -2.15 -0.56 16.74
C GLN A 120 -0.67 -0.27 16.50
N GLU A 121 0.07 -1.24 15.95
CA GLU A 121 1.51 -1.17 15.72
C GLU A 121 1.87 -0.47 14.41
N LEU A 122 0.86 -0.14 13.59
CA LEU A 122 1.06 0.40 12.27
C LEU A 122 1.04 1.93 12.28
N ALA A 123 2.13 2.54 11.82
CA ALA A 123 2.14 3.97 11.52
C ALA A 123 1.37 4.23 10.22
N VAL A 124 0.34 5.07 10.28
CA VAL A 124 -0.57 5.34 9.16
C VAL A 124 -0.55 6.83 8.79
N GLU A 125 -0.35 7.13 7.52
CA GLU A 125 -0.50 8.46 6.92
C GLU A 125 -1.57 8.45 5.83
N ASP A 126 -2.27 9.58 5.68
CA ASP A 126 -3.24 9.79 4.60
C ASP A 126 -2.86 11.04 3.80
N TRP A 127 -2.36 10.83 2.59
CA TRP A 127 -1.97 11.91 1.68
C TRP A 127 -3.13 12.54 0.93
N THR A 128 -4.36 12.01 1.05
CA THR A 128 -5.55 12.60 0.43
C THR A 128 -6.08 13.80 1.22
N THR A 129 -5.79 13.86 2.52
CA THR A 129 -6.23 14.93 3.42
C THR A 129 -5.13 15.95 3.75
N ALA A 130 -3.89 15.68 3.33
CA ALA A 130 -2.76 16.55 3.58
C ALA A 130 -2.87 17.86 2.78
N SER A 131 -3.09 18.97 3.49
CA SER A 131 -3.34 20.31 2.96
C SER A 131 -2.12 20.95 2.28
#